data_AF-A0A0N9IEB1-F1
#
_entry.id   AF-A0A0N9IEB1-F1
#
_cell.length_a   1.000
_cell.length_b   1.000
_cell.length_c   1.000
_cell.angle_alpha   90.00
_cell.angle_beta   90.00
_cell.angle_gamma   90.00
#
_symmetry.space_group_name_H-M   'P 1'
#
loop_
_entity.id
_entity.type
_entity.pdbx_description
1 polymer ?
#
loop_
_entity_poly.entity_id
_entity_poly.type
_entity_poly.pdbx_seq_one_letter_code
_entity_poly.pdbx_strand_id
1 'polypeptide(L)'
;MLETQSVYRAPGAVANLDMAAVMREMRPGLRLVIAPSATRDRRYAEEVAKPLENWGKPKGIRVITVTGLAVWDGPSNLTNLRQWTAYMDATGPVLQAIRKTNQQQPGDLEPAAEVGAYPAYPVVEPTGDQVADLAGKLRQNPVYDAQGAAPGFTRSAGVFQQQYGFSARVVVLPALKAGEPFVDYAPALAKQFPDDVVVVAQGYWVEVAGRGQDRLTSARDYAYANSSHDSFAPATTVDRWVATIARRIADMNHRKPFGEPLTESRGLVRRIADHTPPVLGGSAVVLGVSVLLGAASGRRRRRRETEIALRKAKATAYARISELAAALTLIANSDAADRYAEARDLFAKGRTADAERAAGDGLALL
;
A
#
# COMPACT_ATOMS: atom_id res chain seq x y z
N MET A 1 26.19 23.70 0.95
CA MET A 1 24.80 24.08 1.23
C MET A 1 24.20 23.27 2.38
N LEU A 2 24.17 21.93 2.32
CA LEU A 2 23.68 21.08 3.43
C LEU A 2 24.53 21.16 4.72
N GLU A 3 25.75 21.69 4.67
CA GLU A 3 26.56 21.93 5.88
C GLU A 3 25.93 22.98 6.78
N THR A 4 25.37 24.04 6.18
CA THR A 4 24.87 25.23 6.87
C THR A 4 23.35 25.29 6.94
N GLN A 5 22.63 24.56 6.10
CA GLN A 5 21.16 24.55 6.06
C GLN A 5 20.59 23.25 6.61
N SER A 6 19.67 23.33 7.57
CA SER A 6 18.96 22.17 8.12
C SER A 6 18.05 21.51 7.08
N VAL A 7 17.39 22.32 6.24
CA VAL A 7 16.49 21.81 5.20
C VAL A 7 16.94 22.35 3.85
N TYR A 8 17.02 21.45 2.87
CA TYR A 8 17.27 21.78 1.47
C TYR A 8 16.11 21.29 0.61
N ARG A 9 15.49 22.20 -0.16
CA ARG A 9 14.48 21.87 -1.17
C ARG A 9 15.08 22.04 -2.55
N ALA A 10 15.27 20.94 -3.25
CA ALA A 10 15.76 20.95 -4.61
C ALA A 10 14.68 21.50 -5.58
N PRO A 11 15.09 22.15 -6.68
CA PRO A 11 14.16 22.55 -7.75
C PRO A 11 13.33 21.36 -8.25
N GLY A 12 12.03 21.59 -8.49
CA GLY A 12 11.09 20.55 -8.95
C GLY A 12 10.54 19.62 -7.85
N ALA A 13 10.89 19.85 -6.57
CA ALA A 13 10.29 19.12 -5.46
C ALA A 13 8.77 19.37 -5.35
N VAL A 14 7.99 18.30 -5.45
CA VAL A 14 6.51 18.35 -5.46
C VAL A 14 5.87 18.18 -4.08
N ALA A 15 6.60 17.61 -3.11
CA ALA A 15 6.07 17.45 -1.76
C ALA A 15 5.82 18.80 -1.07
N ASN A 16 4.65 18.91 -0.46
CA ASN A 16 4.31 19.97 0.48
C ASN A 16 4.72 19.53 1.89
N LEU A 17 5.26 20.48 2.66
CA LEU A 17 5.65 20.28 4.05
C LEU A 17 5.30 21.52 4.87
N ASP A 18 4.76 21.35 6.07
CA ASP A 18 4.78 22.38 7.11
C ASP A 18 6.21 22.54 7.63
N MET A 19 6.92 23.49 7.03
CA MET A 19 8.31 23.78 7.37
C MET A 19 8.49 24.24 8.82
N ALA A 20 7.50 24.91 9.40
CA ALA A 20 7.58 25.36 10.80
C ALA A 20 7.46 24.17 11.76
N ALA A 21 6.55 23.24 11.50
CA ALA A 21 6.46 21.99 12.25
C ALA A 21 7.73 21.15 12.12
N VAL A 22 8.24 20.97 10.90
CA VAL A 22 9.47 20.22 10.64
C VAL A 22 10.67 20.82 11.39
N MET A 23 10.93 22.12 11.22
CA MET A 23 12.09 22.79 11.81
C MET A 23 12.12 22.73 13.34
N ARG A 24 10.95 22.74 13.98
CA ARG A 24 10.80 22.64 15.44
C ARG A 24 11.28 21.28 16.00
N GLU A 25 11.27 20.22 15.21
CA GLU A 25 11.70 18.88 15.63
C GLU A 25 13.09 18.49 15.17
N MET A 26 13.69 19.28 14.28
CA MET A 26 15.04 19.05 13.78
C MET A 26 16.09 19.34 14.86
N ARG A 27 16.91 18.33 15.19
CA ARG A 27 18.13 18.50 16.00
C ARG A 27 19.31 19.00 15.15
N PRO A 28 20.35 19.63 15.73
CA PRO A 28 21.51 20.16 14.98
C PRO A 28 22.24 19.16 14.08
N GLY A 29 22.22 17.86 14.41
CA GLY A 29 22.82 16.78 13.63
C GLY A 29 21.91 16.17 12.55
N LEU A 30 20.73 16.76 12.30
CA LEU A 30 19.77 16.26 11.33
C LEU A 30 19.71 17.19 10.12
N ARG A 31 19.57 16.61 8.92
CA ARG A 31 19.33 17.32 7.67
C ARG A 31 18.14 16.72 6.95
N LEU A 32 17.33 17.56 6.34
CA LEU A 32 16.21 17.15 5.49
C LEU A 32 16.48 17.60 4.05
N VAL A 33 16.43 16.64 3.13
CA VAL A 33 16.54 16.88 1.69
C VAL A 33 15.20 16.58 1.06
N ILE A 34 14.61 17.56 0.37
CA ILE A 34 13.38 17.41 -0.39
C ILE A 34 13.74 17.48 -1.86
N ALA A 35 13.75 16.34 -2.52
CA ALA A 35 14.13 16.18 -3.91
C ALA A 35 12.90 16.06 -4.80
N PRO A 36 12.99 16.50 -6.08
CA PRO A 36 12.05 16.06 -7.09
C PRO A 36 12.01 14.55 -7.14
N SER A 37 10.97 14.03 -7.74
CA SER A 37 10.86 12.60 -7.93
C SER A 37 11.98 12.14 -8.88
N ALA A 38 12.91 11.30 -8.39
CA ALA A 38 13.96 10.71 -9.21
C ALA A 38 13.46 9.45 -9.92
N THR A 39 13.53 9.42 -11.27
CA THR A 39 13.22 8.24 -12.11
C THR A 39 13.79 6.98 -11.46
N ARG A 40 13.05 5.87 -11.53
CA ARG A 40 13.34 4.54 -10.92
C ARG A 40 14.74 4.01 -11.27
N ASP A 41 15.74 4.67 -10.76
CA ASP A 41 17.09 4.42 -11.12
C ASP A 41 17.79 3.99 -9.86
N ARG A 42 18.28 2.77 -9.91
CA ARG A 42 19.30 2.30 -8.97
C ARG A 42 20.45 3.32 -8.88
N ARG A 43 20.68 4.07 -9.96
CA ARG A 43 21.55 5.25 -9.97
C ARG A 43 21.15 6.32 -8.96
N TYR A 44 19.87 6.66 -8.74
CA TYR A 44 19.55 7.65 -7.68
C TYR A 44 20.01 7.17 -6.30
N ALA A 45 19.80 5.89 -5.99
CA ALA A 45 20.30 5.33 -4.74
C ALA A 45 21.84 5.34 -4.67
N GLU A 46 22.51 5.05 -5.79
CA GLU A 46 23.98 4.93 -5.87
C GLU A 46 24.72 6.27 -6.04
N GLU A 47 24.11 7.25 -6.69
CA GLU A 47 24.68 8.55 -7.07
C GLU A 47 24.21 9.70 -6.18
N VAL A 48 23.04 9.56 -5.53
CA VAL A 48 22.47 10.61 -4.67
C VAL A 48 22.32 10.14 -3.23
N ALA A 49 21.50 9.12 -2.96
CA ALA A 49 21.17 8.74 -1.59
C ALA A 49 22.39 8.22 -0.81
N LYS A 50 23.14 7.25 -1.37
CA LYS A 50 24.35 6.70 -0.74
C LYS A 50 25.45 7.76 -0.59
N PRO A 51 25.77 8.59 -1.59
CA PRO A 51 26.76 9.64 -1.42
C PRO A 51 26.36 10.68 -0.36
N LEU A 52 25.09 11.07 -0.28
CA LEU A 52 24.58 11.96 0.78
C LEU A 52 24.73 11.34 2.17
N GLU A 53 24.37 10.06 2.32
CA GLU A 53 24.56 9.32 3.57
C GLU A 53 26.05 9.22 3.94
N ASN A 54 26.90 8.83 2.99
CA ASN A 54 28.34 8.71 3.18
C ASN A 54 29.01 10.05 3.51
N TRP A 55 28.50 11.16 2.98
CA TRP A 55 28.96 12.51 3.31
C TRP A 55 28.55 12.93 4.74
N GLY A 56 27.33 12.58 5.16
CA GLY A 56 26.82 12.95 6.48
C GLY A 56 27.45 12.16 7.62
N LYS A 57 27.64 10.85 7.43
CA LYS A 57 28.14 9.91 8.45
C LYS A 57 29.44 10.34 9.16
N PRO A 58 30.54 10.71 8.48
CA PRO A 58 31.78 11.13 9.15
C PRO A 58 31.62 12.46 9.91
N LYS A 59 30.59 13.24 9.61
CA LYS A 59 30.28 14.54 10.27
C LYS A 59 29.27 14.40 11.41
N GLY A 60 28.83 13.18 11.72
CA GLY A 60 27.74 12.95 12.67
C GLY A 60 26.40 13.49 12.18
N ILE A 61 26.25 13.75 10.88
CA ILE A 61 25.04 14.28 10.28
C ILE A 61 24.19 13.12 9.75
N ARG A 62 22.93 13.07 10.16
CA ARG A 62 21.92 12.15 9.61
C ARG A 62 21.07 12.88 8.58
N VAL A 63 20.85 12.26 7.43
CA VAL A 63 20.09 12.85 6.32
C VAL A 63 18.78 12.09 6.14
N ILE A 64 17.66 12.80 6.28
CA ILE A 64 16.33 12.33 5.88
C ILE A 64 16.08 12.84 4.47
N THR A 65 15.62 11.97 3.58
CA THR A 65 15.35 12.34 2.19
C THR A 65 13.89 12.08 1.87
N VAL A 66 13.23 13.11 1.32
CA VAL A 66 11.92 13.04 0.67
C VAL A 66 12.18 13.08 -0.83
N THR A 67 11.78 12.06 -1.57
CA THR A 67 11.98 12.01 -3.04
C THR A 67 10.63 11.91 -3.74
N GLY A 68 10.23 12.97 -4.45
CA GLY A 68 8.86 13.08 -4.95
C GLY A 68 7.90 13.19 -3.78
N LEU A 69 7.16 12.10 -3.51
CA LEU A 69 6.36 11.96 -2.30
C LEU A 69 6.96 10.98 -1.30
N ALA A 70 7.86 10.07 -1.72
CA ALA A 70 8.37 8.97 -0.90
C ALA A 70 9.22 9.43 0.29
N VAL A 71 8.93 8.88 1.47
CA VAL A 71 9.63 9.09 2.75
C VAL A 71 9.68 7.76 3.49
N TRP A 72 10.86 7.33 3.95
CA TRP A 72 11.14 5.97 4.49
C TRP A 72 10.08 5.44 5.47
N ASP A 73 9.56 6.29 6.35
CA ASP A 73 8.43 5.96 7.21
C ASP A 73 7.13 6.34 6.50
N GLY A 74 6.46 5.32 5.94
CA GLY A 74 5.21 5.43 5.19
C GLY A 74 4.03 5.96 6.04
N PRO A 75 2.84 6.18 5.45
CA PRO A 75 1.70 6.65 6.20
C PRO A 75 1.24 5.55 7.16
N SER A 76 0.99 5.92 8.41
CA SER A 76 0.61 4.97 9.46
C SER A 76 -0.86 4.57 9.47
N ASN A 77 -1.70 5.14 8.61
CA ASN A 77 -3.12 4.79 8.45
C ASN A 77 -3.68 5.41 7.16
N LEU A 78 -4.94 5.08 6.84
CA LEU A 78 -5.62 5.54 5.63
C LEU A 78 -5.82 7.06 5.60
N THR A 79 -6.10 7.68 6.75
CA THR A 79 -6.27 9.13 6.87
C THR A 79 -4.98 9.86 6.50
N ASN A 80 -3.85 9.41 7.05
CA ASN A 80 -2.51 9.94 6.73
C ASN A 80 -2.13 9.69 5.27
N LEU A 81 -2.50 8.51 4.73
CA LEU A 81 -2.27 8.21 3.32
C LEU A 81 -3.06 9.13 2.40
N ARG A 82 -4.34 9.39 2.70
CA ARG A 82 -5.18 10.34 1.96
C ARG A 82 -4.59 11.74 2.03
N GLN A 83 -4.19 12.21 3.20
CA GLN A 83 -3.55 13.52 3.32
C GLN A 83 -2.28 13.61 2.46
N TRP A 84 -1.42 12.61 2.57
CA TRP A 84 -0.18 12.56 1.81
C TRP A 84 -0.41 12.55 0.30
N THR A 85 -1.41 11.82 -0.19
CA THR A 85 -1.63 11.67 -1.63
C THR A 85 -2.55 12.72 -2.25
N ALA A 86 -3.57 13.19 -1.52
CA ALA A 86 -4.49 14.22 -2.00
C ALA A 86 -3.89 15.63 -1.94
N TYR A 87 -3.07 15.92 -0.93
CA TYR A 87 -2.45 17.23 -0.71
C TYR A 87 -0.98 17.28 -1.12
N MET A 88 -0.42 16.15 -1.56
CA MET A 88 1.03 15.98 -1.72
C MET A 88 1.79 16.31 -0.42
N ASP A 89 1.14 16.17 0.74
CA ASP A 89 1.64 16.63 2.05
C ASP A 89 2.41 15.52 2.78
N ALA A 90 3.75 15.62 2.75
CA ALA A 90 4.63 14.65 3.39
C ALA A 90 4.97 15.00 4.85
N THR A 91 4.29 15.99 5.47
CA THR A 91 4.63 16.50 6.81
C THR A 91 4.59 15.40 7.86
N GLY A 92 3.48 14.66 7.96
CA GLY A 92 3.32 13.58 8.94
C GLY A 92 4.43 12.51 8.84
N PRO A 93 4.64 11.90 7.65
CA PRO A 93 5.76 10.98 7.39
C PRO A 93 7.14 11.54 7.75
N VAL A 94 7.42 12.80 7.41
CA VAL A 94 8.71 13.45 7.71
C VAL A 94 8.89 13.64 9.20
N LEU A 95 7.87 14.12 9.92
CA LEU A 95 7.93 14.25 11.39
C LEU A 95 8.15 12.89 12.05
N GLN A 96 7.48 11.84 11.58
CA GLN A 96 7.70 10.48 12.07
C GLN A 96 9.16 10.03 11.86
N ALA A 97 9.73 10.27 10.68
CA ALA A 97 11.12 9.94 10.38
C ALA A 97 12.11 10.73 11.25
N ILE A 98 11.85 12.03 11.49
CA ILE A 98 12.65 12.89 12.37
C ILE A 98 12.64 12.34 13.80
N ARG A 99 11.46 12.08 14.35
CA ARG A 99 11.28 11.58 15.73
C ARG A 99 11.97 10.23 15.93
N LYS A 100 11.79 9.29 14.99
CA LYS A 100 12.47 7.99 15.00
C LYS A 100 13.98 8.12 14.91
N THR A 101 14.47 9.05 14.08
CA THR A 101 15.92 9.31 13.95
C THR A 101 16.49 9.90 15.24
N ASN A 102 15.75 10.78 15.90
CA ASN A 102 16.13 11.37 17.19
C ASN A 102 16.20 10.32 18.31
N GLN A 103 15.28 9.33 18.33
CA GLN A 103 15.25 8.24 19.32
C GLN A 103 16.40 7.22 19.17
N GLN A 104 16.99 7.10 17.98
CA GLN A 104 18.11 6.18 17.74
C GLN A 104 19.48 6.71 18.25
N GLN A 105 19.48 7.72 19.12
CA GLN A 105 20.71 8.21 19.77
C GLN A 105 20.95 7.44 21.08
N PRO A 106 22.20 6.99 21.35
CA PRO A 106 22.52 6.27 22.59
C PRO A 106 22.24 7.14 23.82
N GLY A 107 21.35 6.69 24.70
CA GLY A 107 20.98 7.38 25.94
C GLY A 107 19.46 7.54 26.13
N ASP A 108 18.70 7.57 25.03
CA ASP A 108 17.24 7.78 25.05
C ASP A 108 16.51 6.42 24.88
N LEU A 109 16.38 5.64 25.97
CA LEU A 109 15.65 4.35 25.99
C LEU A 109 14.16 4.49 26.35
N GLU A 110 13.62 5.71 26.35
CA GLU A 110 12.20 5.91 26.58
C GLU A 110 11.39 5.27 25.43
N PRO A 111 10.42 4.39 25.72
CA PRO A 111 9.55 3.82 24.69
C PRO A 111 8.85 4.96 23.95
N ALA A 112 8.80 4.86 22.62
CA ALA A 112 8.19 5.88 21.78
C ALA A 112 6.76 6.14 22.25
N ALA A 113 6.54 7.25 22.95
CA ALA A 113 5.20 7.78 23.18
C ALA A 113 4.49 7.83 21.83
N GLU A 114 3.23 7.39 21.78
CA GLU A 114 2.43 7.44 20.56
C GLU A 114 2.58 8.81 19.92
N VAL A 115 3.26 8.78 18.79
CA VAL A 115 3.75 9.96 18.13
C VAL A 115 2.52 10.73 17.66
N GLY A 116 2.20 11.84 18.32
CA GLY A 116 1.02 12.65 18.02
C GLY A 116 0.90 12.87 16.52
N ALA A 117 -0.20 12.37 15.95
CA ALA A 117 -0.45 12.46 14.52
C ALA A 117 -0.49 13.93 14.12
N TYR A 118 0.16 14.27 13.00
CA TYR A 118 -0.03 15.58 12.40
C TYR A 118 -1.52 15.74 12.05
N PRO A 119 -2.16 16.88 12.34
CA PRO A 119 -3.60 17.03 12.19
C PRO A 119 -4.03 16.75 10.75
N ALA A 120 -5.06 15.91 10.62
CA ALA A 120 -5.65 15.58 9.34
C ALA A 120 -6.63 16.66 8.89
N TYR A 121 -6.60 16.99 7.60
CA TYR A 121 -7.61 17.85 7.01
C TYR A 121 -9.00 17.19 7.07
N PRO A 122 -10.06 17.97 7.33
CA PRO A 122 -11.41 17.44 7.41
C PRO A 122 -11.86 16.86 6.07
N VAL A 123 -12.64 15.79 6.16
CA VAL A 123 -13.43 15.27 5.04
C VAL A 123 -14.82 15.84 5.14
N VAL A 124 -15.31 16.40 4.05
CA VAL A 124 -16.64 16.99 3.96
C VAL A 124 -17.43 16.35 2.82
N GLU A 125 -18.74 16.31 2.97
CA GLU A 125 -19.62 15.91 1.87
C GLU A 125 -19.68 17.02 0.81
N PRO A 126 -19.83 16.66 -0.48
CA PRO A 126 -20.04 17.64 -1.52
C PRO A 126 -21.42 18.29 -1.41
N THR A 127 -21.50 19.56 -1.78
CA THR A 127 -22.78 20.26 -1.95
C THR A 127 -23.54 19.73 -3.18
N GLY A 128 -24.86 19.92 -3.20
CA GLY A 128 -25.70 19.50 -4.33
C GLY A 128 -25.25 20.09 -5.66
N ASP A 129 -24.86 21.38 -5.67
CA ASP A 129 -24.39 22.08 -6.88
C ASP A 129 -23.07 21.51 -7.40
N GLN A 130 -22.13 21.18 -6.51
CA GLN A 130 -20.87 20.55 -6.92
C GLN A 130 -21.09 19.16 -7.54
N VAL A 131 -22.01 18.37 -6.97
CA VAL A 131 -22.38 17.06 -7.53
C VAL A 131 -23.07 17.22 -8.87
N ALA A 132 -23.98 18.18 -9.01
CA ALA A 132 -24.72 18.44 -10.24
C ALA A 132 -23.78 18.88 -11.38
N ASP A 133 -22.82 19.77 -11.11
CA ASP A 133 -21.81 20.20 -12.08
C ASP A 133 -20.95 19.03 -12.58
N LEU A 134 -20.34 18.28 -11.67
CA LEU A 134 -19.49 17.13 -12.03
C LEU A 134 -20.30 16.03 -12.73
N ALA A 135 -21.53 15.74 -12.28
CA ALA A 135 -22.41 14.79 -12.96
C ALA A 135 -22.79 15.28 -14.36
N GLY A 136 -23.04 16.58 -14.55
CA GLY A 136 -23.28 17.18 -15.86
C GLY A 136 -22.12 16.95 -16.83
N LYS A 137 -20.88 17.24 -16.38
CA LYS A 137 -19.65 16.98 -17.15
C LYS A 137 -19.49 15.49 -17.47
N LEU A 138 -19.72 14.63 -16.49
CA LEU A 138 -19.60 13.18 -16.67
C LEU A 138 -20.63 12.59 -17.63
N ARG A 139 -21.85 13.14 -17.70
CA ARG A 139 -22.87 12.72 -18.68
C ARG A 139 -22.44 13.01 -20.12
N GLN A 140 -21.75 14.13 -20.34
CA GLN A 140 -21.22 14.51 -21.65
C GLN A 140 -19.98 13.72 -22.02
N ASN A 141 -19.06 13.54 -21.07
CA ASN A 141 -17.85 12.75 -21.23
C ASN A 141 -17.62 11.90 -19.97
N PRO A 142 -17.62 10.56 -20.07
CA PRO A 142 -17.41 9.68 -18.91
C PRO A 142 -16.06 9.87 -18.19
N VAL A 143 -15.11 10.60 -18.79
CA VAL A 143 -13.87 11.04 -18.15
C VAL A 143 -13.86 12.56 -18.08
N TYR A 144 -13.76 13.11 -16.87
CA TYR A 144 -13.51 14.53 -16.64
C TYR A 144 -12.14 14.71 -15.99
N ASP A 145 -11.21 15.33 -16.72
CA ASP A 145 -9.89 15.69 -16.23
C ASP A 145 -9.82 17.21 -16.02
N ALA A 146 -9.80 17.64 -14.77
CA ALA A 146 -9.83 19.06 -14.42
C ALA A 146 -8.50 19.74 -14.74
N GLN A 147 -8.57 21.01 -15.14
CA GLN A 147 -7.37 21.79 -15.40
C GLN A 147 -6.46 21.84 -14.15
N GLY A 148 -5.17 21.58 -14.34
CA GLY A 148 -4.17 21.56 -13.26
C GLY A 148 -4.03 20.22 -12.54
N ALA A 149 -4.81 19.19 -12.91
CA ALA A 149 -4.53 17.83 -12.53
C ALA A 149 -3.22 17.35 -13.19
N ALA A 150 -2.20 17.08 -12.38
CA ALA A 150 -0.91 16.62 -12.84
C ALA A 150 -0.47 15.36 -12.08
N PRO A 151 -0.06 14.28 -12.77
CA PRO A 151 -0.21 14.05 -14.21
C PRO A 151 -1.68 13.71 -14.56
N GLY A 152 -2.17 14.25 -15.68
CA GLY A 152 -3.53 14.04 -16.16
C GLY A 152 -3.85 12.57 -16.48
N PHE A 153 -5.12 12.29 -16.74
CA PHE A 153 -5.64 10.95 -17.03
C PHE A 153 -5.79 10.75 -18.54
N THR A 154 -5.08 9.75 -19.06
CA THR A 154 -4.92 9.56 -20.51
C THR A 154 -5.79 8.44 -21.08
N ARG A 155 -6.34 7.58 -20.22
CA ARG A 155 -7.20 6.46 -20.65
C ARG A 155 -8.60 6.94 -21.02
N SER A 156 -9.20 6.29 -22.01
CA SER A 156 -10.64 6.45 -22.27
C SER A 156 -11.46 5.57 -21.33
N ALA A 157 -12.69 5.98 -21.02
CA ALA A 157 -13.61 5.17 -20.22
C ALA A 157 -13.98 3.82 -20.88
N GLY A 158 -13.91 3.73 -22.21
CA GLY A 158 -14.19 2.48 -22.93
C GLY A 158 -13.25 1.32 -22.53
N VAL A 159 -12.03 1.64 -22.06
CA VAL A 159 -11.05 0.64 -21.60
C VAL A 159 -11.61 -0.19 -20.43
N PHE A 160 -12.41 0.40 -19.54
CA PHE A 160 -12.95 -0.34 -18.40
C PHE A 160 -13.91 -1.45 -18.84
N GLN A 161 -14.82 -1.13 -19.75
CA GLN A 161 -15.76 -2.12 -20.26
C GLN A 161 -15.03 -3.20 -21.06
N GLN A 162 -14.10 -2.81 -21.92
CA GLN A 162 -13.37 -3.72 -22.81
C GLN A 162 -12.41 -4.66 -22.08
N GLN A 163 -11.69 -4.16 -21.06
CA GLN A 163 -10.64 -4.93 -20.38
C GLN A 163 -11.09 -5.53 -19.05
N TYR A 164 -12.04 -4.89 -18.37
CA TYR A 164 -12.41 -5.24 -16.99
C TYR A 164 -13.88 -5.65 -16.84
N GLY A 165 -14.69 -5.53 -17.90
CA GLY A 165 -16.07 -6.02 -17.92
C GLY A 165 -17.06 -5.16 -17.13
N PHE A 166 -16.72 -3.90 -16.83
CA PHE A 166 -17.62 -2.95 -16.17
C PHE A 166 -17.47 -1.54 -16.76
N SER A 167 -18.55 -0.77 -16.71
CA SER A 167 -18.53 0.64 -17.11
C SER A 167 -18.08 1.52 -15.95
N ALA A 168 -17.35 2.58 -16.26
CA ALA A 168 -16.78 3.47 -15.26
C ALA A 168 -16.84 4.92 -15.68
N ARG A 169 -16.95 5.79 -14.69
CA ARG A 169 -16.83 7.24 -14.83
C ARG A 169 -15.67 7.73 -13.98
N VAL A 170 -14.81 8.54 -14.57
CA VAL A 170 -13.56 8.98 -13.94
C VAL A 170 -13.55 10.49 -13.81
N VAL A 171 -13.32 10.98 -12.60
CA VAL A 171 -13.07 12.39 -12.31
C VAL A 171 -11.64 12.51 -11.81
N VAL A 172 -10.85 13.39 -12.40
CA VAL A 172 -9.49 13.70 -11.94
C VAL A 172 -9.40 15.17 -11.60
N LEU A 173 -9.01 15.45 -10.35
CA LEU A 173 -8.94 16.78 -9.75
C LEU A 173 -7.49 17.07 -9.35
N PRO A 174 -7.07 18.36 -9.38
CA PRO A 174 -5.73 18.76 -8.94
C PRO A 174 -5.46 18.35 -7.49
N ALA A 175 -4.20 18.31 -7.07
CA ALA A 175 -3.91 18.15 -5.64
C ALA A 175 -4.46 19.35 -4.84
N LEU A 176 -4.92 19.06 -3.63
CA LEU A 176 -5.40 20.07 -2.69
C LEU A 176 -4.22 20.85 -2.09
N LYS A 177 -4.49 22.11 -1.74
CA LYS A 177 -3.56 22.96 -1.00
C LYS A 177 -3.81 22.82 0.49
N ALA A 178 -2.81 23.18 1.30
CA ALA A 178 -2.94 23.22 2.74
C ALA A 178 -4.12 24.11 3.16
N GLY A 179 -4.99 23.56 4.02
CA GLY A 179 -6.17 24.24 4.56
C GLY A 179 -7.46 24.06 3.75
N GLU A 180 -7.38 23.56 2.51
CA GLU A 180 -8.57 23.19 1.75
C GLU A 180 -9.21 21.92 2.35
N PRO A 181 -10.54 21.79 2.39
CA PRO A 181 -11.18 20.56 2.85
C PRO A 181 -11.11 19.48 1.77
N PHE A 182 -11.04 18.21 2.18
CA PHE A 182 -11.17 17.09 1.24
C PHE A 182 -12.66 16.83 1.01
N VAL A 183 -13.13 17.04 -0.22
CA VAL A 183 -14.54 16.79 -0.57
C VAL A 183 -14.69 15.38 -1.12
N ASP A 184 -15.48 14.53 -0.46
CA ASP A 184 -15.67 13.14 -0.87
C ASP A 184 -16.77 12.98 -1.94
N TYR A 185 -16.41 13.26 -3.20
CA TYR A 185 -17.36 13.26 -4.32
C TYR A 185 -17.86 11.88 -4.72
N ALA A 186 -17.08 10.81 -4.50
CA ALA A 186 -17.35 9.51 -5.12
C ALA A 186 -18.72 8.92 -4.70
N PRO A 187 -19.08 8.85 -3.41
CA PRO A 187 -20.38 8.32 -2.99
C PRO A 187 -21.57 9.09 -3.55
N ALA A 188 -21.48 10.42 -3.62
CA ALA A 188 -22.56 11.27 -4.11
C ALA A 188 -22.73 11.14 -5.64
N LEU A 189 -21.61 11.07 -6.38
CA LEU A 189 -21.63 10.85 -7.83
C LEU A 189 -22.12 9.43 -8.18
N ALA A 190 -21.78 8.40 -7.41
CA ALA A 190 -22.27 7.04 -7.65
C ALA A 190 -23.81 6.94 -7.57
N LYS A 191 -24.47 7.77 -6.76
CA LYS A 191 -25.95 7.86 -6.74
C LYS A 191 -26.53 8.40 -8.05
N GLN A 192 -25.77 9.21 -8.78
CA GLN A 192 -26.16 9.76 -10.09
C GLN A 192 -25.94 8.76 -11.24
N PHE A 193 -25.11 7.74 -11.03
CA PHE A 193 -24.68 6.76 -12.03
C PHE A 193 -24.69 5.35 -11.44
N PRO A 194 -25.87 4.79 -11.10
CA PRO A 194 -25.98 3.55 -10.31
C PRO A 194 -25.42 2.30 -11.01
N ASP A 195 -25.31 2.33 -12.34
CA ASP A 195 -24.81 1.23 -13.16
C ASP A 195 -23.30 1.31 -13.43
N ASP A 196 -22.66 2.44 -13.10
CA ASP A 196 -21.24 2.69 -13.35
C ASP A 196 -20.44 2.61 -12.05
N VAL A 197 -19.18 2.20 -12.16
CA VAL A 197 -18.19 2.43 -11.10
C VAL A 197 -17.69 3.86 -11.23
N VAL A 198 -17.91 4.68 -10.20
CA VAL A 198 -17.37 6.04 -10.13
C VAL A 198 -16.00 6.01 -9.48
N VAL A 199 -15.03 6.63 -10.15
CA VAL A 199 -13.65 6.77 -9.69
C VAL A 199 -13.33 8.26 -9.59
N VAL A 200 -12.96 8.73 -8.40
CA VAL A 200 -12.57 10.13 -8.18
C VAL A 200 -11.13 10.17 -7.72
N ALA A 201 -10.25 10.74 -8.53
CA ALA A 201 -8.88 11.02 -8.17
C ALA A 201 -8.72 12.48 -7.75
N GLN A 202 -8.25 12.74 -6.54
CA GLN A 202 -7.83 14.06 -6.06
C GLN A 202 -6.32 14.00 -5.82
N GLY A 203 -5.53 14.69 -6.64
CA GLY A 203 -4.08 14.47 -6.66
C GLY A 203 -3.76 13.00 -6.97
N TYR A 204 -3.07 12.31 -6.06
CA TYR A 204 -2.81 10.87 -6.16
C TYR A 204 -3.74 10.00 -5.30
N TRP A 205 -4.65 10.60 -4.55
CA TRP A 205 -5.68 9.87 -3.81
C TRP A 205 -6.78 9.46 -4.78
N VAL A 206 -7.16 8.19 -4.79
CA VAL A 206 -8.22 7.65 -5.63
C VAL A 206 -9.28 7.03 -4.74
N GLU A 207 -10.48 7.58 -4.83
CA GLU A 207 -11.68 7.06 -4.21
C GLU A 207 -12.55 6.35 -5.24
N VAL A 208 -13.29 5.33 -4.81
CA VAL A 208 -14.17 4.54 -5.68
C VAL A 208 -15.52 4.29 -5.03
N ALA A 209 -16.57 4.43 -5.82
CA ALA A 209 -17.93 4.19 -5.36
C ALA A 209 -18.81 3.54 -6.44
N GLY A 210 -19.76 2.72 -6.01
CA GLY A 210 -20.68 2.02 -6.91
C GLY A 210 -21.28 0.76 -6.28
N ARG A 211 -21.95 -0.06 -7.10
CA ARG A 211 -22.52 -1.33 -6.65
C ARG A 211 -21.42 -2.27 -6.13
N GLY A 212 -21.64 -2.84 -4.94
CA GLY A 212 -20.65 -3.72 -4.29
C GLY A 212 -19.50 -2.96 -3.61
N GLN A 213 -19.83 -1.87 -2.92
CA GLN A 213 -18.88 -0.94 -2.29
C GLN A 213 -17.73 -1.61 -1.54
N ASP A 214 -17.98 -2.64 -0.74
CA ASP A 214 -16.92 -3.32 0.04
C ASP A 214 -15.81 -3.90 -0.84
N ARG A 215 -16.17 -4.41 -2.03
CA ARG A 215 -15.19 -4.91 -3.00
C ARG A 215 -14.41 -3.76 -3.63
N LEU A 216 -15.08 -2.66 -3.97
CA LEU A 216 -14.44 -1.48 -4.54
C LEU A 216 -13.42 -0.90 -3.54
N THR A 217 -13.84 -0.73 -2.28
CA THR A 217 -12.98 -0.31 -1.16
C THR A 217 -11.79 -1.26 -1.00
N SER A 218 -12.02 -2.58 -1.01
CA SER A 218 -10.95 -3.58 -0.94
C SER A 218 -9.97 -3.50 -2.11
N ALA A 219 -10.45 -3.23 -3.33
CA ALA A 219 -9.59 -3.04 -4.50
C ALA A 219 -8.71 -1.78 -4.38
N ARG A 220 -9.29 -0.67 -3.93
CA ARG A 220 -8.59 0.58 -3.63
C ARG A 220 -7.51 0.35 -2.57
N ASP A 221 -7.88 -0.25 -1.46
CA ASP A 221 -6.96 -0.52 -0.36
C ASP A 221 -5.85 -1.50 -0.77
N TYR A 222 -6.19 -2.51 -1.57
CA TYR A 222 -5.21 -3.40 -2.18
C TYR A 222 -4.25 -2.62 -3.08
N ALA A 223 -4.73 -1.68 -3.90
CA ALA A 223 -3.86 -0.90 -4.76
C ALA A 223 -2.81 -0.17 -3.93
N TYR A 224 -3.22 0.56 -2.89
CA TYR A 224 -2.32 1.29 -1.99
C TYR A 224 -1.45 0.39 -1.13
N ALA A 225 -1.99 -0.71 -0.64
CA ALA A 225 -1.22 -1.66 0.14
C ALA A 225 -0.18 -2.32 -0.76
N ASN A 226 -0.56 -2.95 -1.87
CA ASN A 226 0.38 -3.60 -2.79
C ASN A 226 1.41 -2.64 -3.39
N SER A 227 1.09 -1.35 -3.38
CA SER A 227 2.06 -0.29 -3.61
C SER A 227 3.16 -0.34 -2.53
N SER A 228 4.37 -0.77 -2.90
CA SER A 228 5.55 -0.56 -2.05
C SER A 228 5.84 0.95 -1.95
N HIS A 229 6.79 1.32 -1.09
CA HIS A 229 7.44 2.63 -1.08
C HIS A 229 7.69 3.20 -2.50
N ASP A 230 7.99 2.31 -3.44
CA ASP A 230 8.28 2.57 -4.86
C ASP A 230 7.08 3.06 -5.68
N SER A 231 5.88 3.10 -5.11
CA SER A 231 4.66 3.56 -5.80
C SER A 231 4.38 5.03 -5.58
N PHE A 232 5.11 5.70 -4.67
CA PHE A 232 5.15 7.17 -4.59
C PHE A 232 6.33 7.75 -5.38
N ALA A 233 6.94 6.92 -6.23
CA ALA A 233 8.02 7.27 -7.14
C ALA A 233 7.48 7.94 -8.45
N PRO A 234 8.35 8.53 -9.28
CA PRO A 234 8.02 9.53 -10.33
C PRO A 234 7.17 9.06 -11.49
N ALA A 235 7.05 7.74 -11.65
CA ALA A 235 6.32 7.14 -12.77
C ALA A 235 4.93 6.66 -12.34
N THR A 236 4.47 7.06 -11.16
CA THR A 236 3.12 6.77 -10.72
C THR A 236 2.21 7.91 -11.17
N THR A 237 1.27 7.56 -12.03
CA THR A 237 0.24 8.45 -12.54
C THR A 237 -1.11 8.05 -11.95
N VAL A 238 -2.10 8.94 -12.03
CA VAL A 238 -3.49 8.57 -11.72
C VAL A 238 -3.93 7.37 -12.57
N ASP A 239 -3.57 7.34 -13.85
CA ASP A 239 -3.81 6.19 -14.74
C ASP A 239 -3.32 4.86 -14.17
N ARG A 240 -2.16 4.85 -13.50
CA ARG A 240 -1.60 3.64 -12.91
C ARG A 240 -2.42 3.16 -11.72
N TRP A 241 -2.78 4.07 -10.81
CA TRP A 241 -3.61 3.75 -9.66
C TRP A 241 -4.97 3.22 -10.09
N VAL A 242 -5.63 3.94 -10.99
CA VAL A 242 -6.94 3.57 -11.52
C VAL A 242 -6.88 2.22 -12.24
N ALA A 243 -5.85 1.98 -13.06
CA ALA A 243 -5.68 0.67 -13.73
C ALA A 243 -5.41 -0.47 -12.74
N THR A 244 -4.65 -0.25 -11.67
CA THR A 244 -4.42 -1.26 -10.62
C THR A 244 -5.71 -1.59 -9.87
N ILE A 245 -6.50 -0.58 -9.52
CA ILE A 245 -7.80 -0.75 -8.87
C ILE A 245 -8.75 -1.50 -9.80
N ALA A 246 -8.87 -1.07 -11.06
CA ALA A 246 -9.78 -1.67 -12.03
C ALA A 246 -9.44 -3.13 -12.34
N ARG A 247 -8.15 -3.45 -12.50
CA ARG A 247 -7.68 -4.83 -12.61
C ARG A 247 -8.06 -5.65 -11.39
N ARG A 248 -7.87 -5.10 -10.18
CA ARG A 248 -8.21 -5.81 -8.94
C ARG A 248 -9.71 -6.07 -8.83
N ILE A 249 -10.55 -5.12 -9.24
CA ILE A 249 -12.01 -5.31 -9.33
C ILE A 249 -12.33 -6.46 -10.29
N ALA A 250 -11.76 -6.45 -11.50
CA ALA A 250 -11.96 -7.51 -12.48
C ALA A 250 -11.52 -8.89 -11.94
N ASP A 251 -10.35 -8.97 -11.31
CA ASP A 251 -9.84 -10.20 -10.70
C ASP A 251 -10.82 -10.75 -9.66
N MET A 252 -11.41 -9.88 -8.83
CA MET A 252 -12.41 -10.28 -7.83
C MET A 252 -13.77 -10.67 -8.42
N ASN A 253 -14.10 -10.17 -9.61
CA ASN A 253 -15.34 -10.51 -10.32
C ASN A 253 -15.21 -11.83 -11.10
N HIS A 254 -14.04 -12.12 -11.67
CA HIS A 254 -13.81 -13.31 -12.50
C HIS A 254 -13.30 -14.52 -11.74
N ARG A 255 -12.54 -14.32 -10.66
CA ARG A 255 -12.01 -15.42 -9.86
C ARG A 255 -12.97 -15.70 -8.72
N LYS A 256 -13.47 -16.94 -8.65
CA LYS A 256 -14.09 -17.43 -7.40
C LYS A 256 -13.12 -17.10 -6.25
N PRO A 257 -13.57 -16.56 -5.12
CA PRO A 257 -12.74 -15.87 -4.11
C PRO A 257 -11.53 -16.63 -3.50
N PHE A 258 -11.24 -17.85 -3.94
CA PHE A 258 -10.36 -18.81 -3.29
C PHE A 258 -9.32 -19.48 -4.21
N GLY A 259 -9.15 -19.03 -5.46
CA GLY A 259 -8.27 -19.68 -6.44
C GLY A 259 -6.79 -19.27 -6.41
N GLU A 260 -6.47 -18.08 -5.90
CA GLU A 260 -5.10 -17.75 -5.52
C GLU A 260 -4.96 -18.00 -4.02
N PRO A 261 -3.83 -18.52 -3.51
CA PRO A 261 -3.51 -18.29 -2.12
C PRO A 261 -3.64 -16.78 -1.95
N LEU A 262 -4.50 -16.34 -1.02
CA LEU A 262 -4.42 -14.98 -0.51
C LEU A 262 -2.92 -14.76 -0.29
N THR A 263 -2.26 -14.03 -1.19
CA THR A 263 -1.02 -13.38 -0.84
C THR A 263 -1.52 -12.58 0.32
N GLU A 264 -1.19 -13.03 1.54
CA GLU A 264 -1.75 -12.49 2.77
C GLU A 264 -1.95 -11.03 2.49
N SER A 265 -3.21 -10.58 2.48
CA SER A 265 -3.46 -9.17 2.48
C SER A 265 -2.67 -8.72 3.69
N ARG A 266 -1.43 -8.25 3.43
CA ARG A 266 -0.61 -7.56 4.40
C ARG A 266 -1.37 -6.26 4.48
N GLY A 267 -2.49 -6.36 5.20
CA GLY A 267 -3.46 -5.31 5.35
C GLY A 267 -2.66 -4.12 5.81
N LEU A 268 -3.07 -2.93 5.38
CA LEU A 268 -2.42 -1.69 5.76
C LEU A 268 -1.97 -1.74 7.23
N VAL A 269 -2.89 -2.19 8.11
CA VAL A 269 -2.70 -2.43 9.56
C VAL A 269 -1.54 -3.38 9.90
N ARG A 270 -1.38 -4.52 9.22
CA ARG A 270 -0.28 -5.46 9.49
C ARG A 270 1.04 -5.00 8.88
N ARG A 271 1.01 -4.24 7.79
CA ARG A 271 2.21 -3.60 7.24
C ARG A 271 2.72 -2.45 8.13
N ILE A 272 1.79 -1.74 8.77
CA ILE A 272 2.05 -0.79 9.87
C ILE A 272 2.65 -1.53 11.07
N ALA A 273 2.10 -2.69 11.44
CA ALA A 273 2.65 -3.53 12.52
C ALA A 273 4.04 -4.09 12.20
N ASP A 274 4.31 -4.54 10.97
CA ASP A 274 5.59 -5.10 10.54
C ASP A 274 6.72 -4.03 10.48
N HIS A 275 6.39 -2.74 10.46
CA HIS A 275 7.33 -1.62 10.56
C HIS A 275 7.47 -1.06 11.99
N THR A 276 6.74 -1.64 12.94
CA THR A 276 6.87 -1.37 14.37
C THR A 276 7.82 -2.41 14.96
N PRO A 277 9.00 -2.04 15.51
CA PRO A 277 9.89 -3.02 16.12
C PRO A 277 9.15 -3.74 17.27
N PRO A 278 9.30 -5.06 17.43
CA PRO A 278 8.79 -5.73 18.62
C PRO A 278 9.57 -5.23 19.84
N VAL A 279 8.98 -4.29 20.56
CA VAL A 279 9.47 -3.84 21.87
C VAL A 279 9.03 -4.88 22.89
N LEU A 280 9.76 -5.99 22.99
CA LEU A 280 9.73 -6.89 24.15
C LEU A 280 11.03 -7.69 24.22
N GLY A 281 11.76 -7.55 25.34
CA GLY A 281 12.79 -8.48 25.78
C GLY A 281 14.19 -7.91 25.90
N GLY A 282 14.43 -7.11 26.95
CA GLY A 282 15.77 -6.81 27.44
C GLY A 282 16.51 -8.05 27.96
N SER A 283 17.83 -7.88 28.11
CA SER A 283 18.81 -8.73 28.80
C SER A 283 19.18 -10.10 28.20
N ALA A 284 20.20 -10.12 27.34
CA ALA A 284 21.27 -11.15 27.36
C ALA A 284 22.50 -10.75 26.50
N VAL A 285 23.55 -10.30 27.19
CA VAL A 285 24.98 -10.63 27.00
C VAL A 285 25.64 -10.40 25.62
N VAL A 286 26.32 -9.24 25.53
CA VAL A 286 27.69 -8.86 25.05
C VAL A 286 28.63 -9.86 24.30
N LEU A 287 28.30 -11.12 24.01
CA LEU A 287 29.24 -12.08 23.37
C LEU A 287 28.76 -12.69 22.04
N GLY A 288 27.97 -11.97 21.24
CA GLY A 288 27.30 -12.53 20.05
C GLY A 288 27.57 -11.89 18.68
N VAL A 289 28.46 -10.91 18.56
CA VAL A 289 28.58 -10.11 17.31
C VAL A 289 29.13 -10.92 16.13
N SER A 290 29.99 -11.91 16.37
CA SER A 290 30.58 -12.75 15.31
C SER A 290 29.64 -13.87 14.81
N VAL A 291 28.66 -14.29 15.63
CA VAL A 291 27.71 -15.36 15.28
C VAL A 291 26.46 -14.81 14.57
N LEU A 292 26.10 -13.54 14.80
CA LEU A 292 24.91 -12.92 14.19
C LEU A 292 25.07 -12.64 12.69
N LEU A 293 26.29 -12.39 12.20
CA LEU A 293 26.54 -12.25 10.75
C LEU A 293 26.42 -13.59 10.00
N GLY A 294 26.77 -14.72 10.64
CA GLY A 294 26.55 -16.07 10.09
C GLY A 294 25.08 -16.54 10.18
N ALA A 295 24.36 -16.15 11.23
CA ALA A 295 22.95 -16.51 11.41
C ALA A 295 22.00 -15.77 10.45
N ALA A 296 22.34 -14.56 10.00
CA ALA A 296 21.51 -13.78 9.07
C ALA A 296 21.47 -14.37 7.65
N SER A 297 22.59 -14.96 7.17
CA SER A 297 22.64 -15.65 5.88
C SER A 297 21.98 -17.04 5.94
N GLY A 298 22.16 -17.77 7.05
CA GLY A 298 21.48 -19.04 7.32
C GLY A 298 19.96 -18.90 7.45
N ARG A 299 19.46 -17.83 8.08
CA ARG A 299 18.01 -17.55 8.17
C ARG A 299 17.38 -17.24 6.82
N ARG A 300 18.09 -16.60 5.88
CA ARG A 300 17.60 -16.39 4.50
C ARG A 300 17.50 -17.70 3.71
N ARG A 301 18.46 -18.62 3.87
CA ARG A 301 18.38 -19.97 3.28
C ARG A 301 17.24 -20.78 3.89
N ARG A 302 17.15 -20.85 5.21
CA ARG A 302 16.05 -21.57 5.91
C ARG A 302 14.67 -20.97 5.61
N ARG A 303 14.55 -19.66 5.42
CA ARG A 303 13.30 -19.02 4.97
C ARG A 303 12.93 -19.40 3.53
N ARG A 304 13.91 -19.48 2.63
CA ARG A 304 13.67 -19.97 1.25
C ARG A 304 13.30 -21.45 1.23
N GLU A 305 13.96 -22.27 2.04
CA GLU A 305 13.66 -23.70 2.16
C GLU A 305 12.27 -23.93 2.76
N THR A 306 11.89 -23.19 3.81
CA THR A 306 10.53 -23.26 4.38
C THR A 306 9.48 -22.70 3.43
N GLU A 307 9.78 -21.67 2.65
CA GLU A 307 8.86 -21.15 1.64
C GLU A 307 8.68 -22.13 0.46
N ILE A 308 9.76 -22.78 0.00
CA ILE A 308 9.71 -23.83 -1.02
C ILE A 308 8.97 -25.05 -0.48
N ALA A 309 9.23 -25.46 0.76
CA ALA A 309 8.54 -26.57 1.42
C ALA A 309 7.03 -26.27 1.59
N LEU A 310 6.68 -25.04 1.99
CA LEU A 310 5.29 -24.62 2.11
C LEU A 310 4.58 -24.56 0.75
N ARG A 311 5.26 -24.07 -0.30
CA ARG A 311 4.73 -24.08 -1.68
C ARG A 311 4.51 -25.51 -2.17
N LYS A 312 5.45 -26.40 -1.92
CA LYS A 312 5.34 -27.82 -2.26
C LYS A 312 4.18 -28.49 -1.50
N ALA A 313 4.08 -28.27 -0.19
CA ALA A 313 2.98 -28.81 0.63
C ALA A 313 1.60 -28.28 0.18
N LYS A 314 1.51 -26.99 -0.17
CA LYS A 314 0.28 -26.41 -0.74
C LYS A 314 -0.09 -27.04 -2.08
N ALA A 315 0.90 -27.24 -2.96
CA ALA A 315 0.66 -27.87 -4.25
C ALA A 315 0.21 -29.33 -4.10
N THR A 316 0.82 -30.10 -3.20
CA THR A 316 0.43 -31.49 -2.92
C THR A 316 -0.99 -31.57 -2.35
N ALA A 317 -1.32 -30.76 -1.33
CA ALA A 317 -2.65 -30.73 -0.75
C ALA A 317 -3.72 -30.36 -1.80
N TYR A 318 -3.45 -29.36 -2.64
CA TYR A 318 -4.38 -28.95 -3.70
C TYR A 318 -4.57 -30.04 -4.77
N ALA A 319 -3.51 -30.75 -5.15
CA ALA A 319 -3.58 -31.86 -6.09
C ALA A 319 -4.47 -32.99 -5.53
N ARG A 320 -4.29 -33.37 -4.25
CA ARG A 320 -5.11 -34.39 -3.58
C ARG A 320 -6.58 -33.99 -3.44
N ILE A 321 -6.86 -32.74 -3.09
CA ILE A 321 -8.25 -32.22 -3.05
C ILE A 321 -8.89 -32.27 -4.43
N SER A 322 -8.14 -31.96 -5.49
CA SER A 322 -8.64 -31.99 -6.87
C SER A 322 -8.87 -33.42 -7.38
N GLU A 323 -7.98 -34.35 -7.02
CA GLU A 323 -8.12 -35.79 -7.30
C GLU A 323 -9.38 -36.35 -6.64
N LEU A 324 -9.60 -36.05 -5.35
CA LEU A 324 -10.81 -36.44 -4.63
C LEU A 324 -12.08 -35.86 -5.29
N ALA A 325 -12.05 -34.58 -5.69
CA ALA A 325 -13.16 -33.95 -6.39
C ALA A 325 -13.51 -34.68 -7.69
N ALA A 326 -12.50 -35.05 -8.48
CA ALA A 326 -12.70 -35.76 -9.74
C ALA A 326 -13.23 -37.18 -9.51
N ALA A 327 -12.73 -37.89 -8.51
CA ALA A 327 -13.22 -39.23 -8.17
C ALA A 327 -14.70 -39.20 -7.70
N LEU A 328 -15.09 -38.19 -6.92
CA LEU A 328 -16.48 -37.97 -6.50
C LEU A 328 -17.45 -37.67 -7.65
N THR A 329 -16.97 -37.18 -8.80
CA THR A 329 -17.82 -37.04 -10.00
C THR A 329 -18.12 -38.38 -10.68
N LEU A 330 -17.34 -39.41 -10.40
CA LEU A 330 -17.49 -40.74 -10.98
C LEU A 330 -18.20 -41.70 -10.03
N ILE A 331 -17.96 -41.58 -8.72
CA ILE A 331 -18.50 -42.46 -7.68
C ILE A 331 -19.09 -41.59 -6.57
N ALA A 332 -20.41 -41.66 -6.39
CA ALA A 332 -21.10 -40.94 -5.34
C ALA A 332 -20.97 -41.68 -4.00
N ASN A 333 -20.16 -41.13 -3.09
CA ASN A 333 -20.01 -41.60 -1.71
C ASN A 333 -20.15 -40.38 -0.77
N SER A 334 -21.12 -40.42 0.17
CA SER A 334 -21.40 -39.31 1.08
C SER A 334 -20.27 -39.03 2.05
N ASP A 335 -19.63 -40.07 2.58
CA ASP A 335 -18.55 -39.95 3.55
C ASP A 335 -17.30 -39.36 2.89
N ALA A 336 -17.02 -39.76 1.65
CA ALA A 336 -15.96 -39.15 0.85
C ALA A 336 -16.26 -37.68 0.50
N ALA A 337 -17.53 -37.32 0.28
CA ALA A 337 -17.96 -35.94 0.03
C ALA A 337 -17.80 -35.03 1.27
N ASP A 338 -18.08 -35.55 2.46
CA ASP A 338 -17.85 -34.83 3.72
C ASP A 338 -16.35 -34.59 3.96
N ARG A 339 -15.51 -35.61 3.68
CA ARG A 339 -14.04 -35.45 3.72
C ARG A 339 -13.53 -34.44 2.70
N TYR A 340 -14.14 -34.36 1.53
CA TYR A 340 -13.83 -33.33 0.55
C TYR A 340 -14.17 -31.93 1.06
N ALA A 341 -15.34 -31.74 1.69
CA ALA A 341 -15.73 -30.46 2.29
C ALA A 341 -14.77 -30.06 3.42
N GLU A 342 -14.44 -31.00 4.31
CA GLU A 342 -13.48 -30.78 5.40
C GLU A 342 -12.08 -30.40 4.87
N ALA A 343 -11.57 -31.14 3.87
CA ALA A 343 -10.27 -30.86 3.27
C ALA A 343 -10.21 -29.46 2.65
N ARG A 344 -11.28 -29.01 1.98
CA ARG A 344 -11.38 -27.65 1.43
C ARG A 344 -11.38 -26.58 2.52
N ASP A 345 -12.12 -26.80 3.60
CA ASP A 345 -12.20 -25.88 4.74
C ASP A 345 -10.86 -25.75 5.46
N LEU A 346 -10.17 -26.88 5.68
CA LEU A 346 -8.83 -26.90 6.28
C LEU A 346 -7.81 -26.20 5.38
N PHE A 347 -7.89 -26.40 4.06
CA PHE A 347 -7.02 -25.74 3.10
C PHE A 347 -7.25 -24.22 3.10
N ALA A 348 -8.51 -23.78 3.15
CA ALA A 348 -8.89 -22.37 3.23
C ALA A 348 -8.39 -21.70 4.51
N LYS A 349 -8.36 -22.41 5.64
CA LYS A 349 -7.81 -21.94 6.92
C LYS A 349 -6.28 -21.98 6.99
N GLY A 350 -5.59 -22.38 5.91
CA GLY A 350 -4.14 -22.48 5.84
C GLY A 350 -3.54 -23.72 6.54
N ARG A 351 -4.37 -24.68 6.94
CA ARG A 351 -3.95 -25.95 7.58
C ARG A 351 -3.63 -27.00 6.53
N THR A 352 -2.61 -26.77 5.72
CA THR A 352 -2.33 -27.53 4.48
C THR A 352 -2.06 -29.01 4.71
N ALA A 353 -1.36 -29.37 5.79
CA ALA A 353 -1.09 -30.78 6.11
C ALA A 353 -2.36 -31.54 6.55
N ASP A 354 -3.26 -30.86 7.27
CA ASP A 354 -4.52 -31.46 7.70
C ASP A 354 -5.51 -31.57 6.52
N ALA A 355 -5.49 -30.59 5.63
CA ALA A 355 -6.24 -30.63 4.38
C ALA A 355 -5.81 -31.78 3.45
N GLU A 356 -4.50 -31.99 3.30
CA GLU A 356 -3.96 -33.12 2.53
C GLU A 356 -4.39 -34.45 3.15
N ARG A 357 -4.34 -34.58 4.47
CA ARG A 357 -4.76 -35.79 5.19
C ARG A 357 -6.25 -36.08 4.99
N ALA A 358 -7.10 -35.08 5.21
CA ALA A 358 -8.55 -35.21 5.01
C ALA A 358 -8.90 -35.59 3.54
N ALA A 359 -8.18 -35.03 2.56
CA ALA A 359 -8.36 -35.42 1.15
C ALA A 359 -7.89 -36.86 0.89
N GLY A 360 -6.80 -37.31 1.50
CA GLY A 360 -6.33 -38.69 1.43
C GLY A 360 -7.31 -39.68 2.06
N ASP A 361 -7.86 -39.35 3.22
CA ASP A 361 -8.88 -40.16 3.89
C ASP A 361 -10.15 -40.27 3.04
N GLY A 362 -10.56 -39.17 2.40
CA GLY A 362 -11.69 -39.18 1.45
C GLY A 362 -11.44 -40.05 0.21
N LEU A 363 -10.23 -40.06 -0.32
CA LEU A 363 -9.86 -40.92 -1.45
C LEU A 363 -9.86 -42.40 -1.09
N ALA A 364 -9.55 -42.75 0.16
CA ALA A 364 -9.56 -44.14 0.63
C ALA A 364 -10.97 -44.70 0.86
N LEU A 365 -12.00 -43.84 0.86
CA LEU A 365 -13.41 -44.21 0.97
C LEU A 365 -14.08 -44.46 -0.39
N LEU A 366 -13.39 -44.14 -1.49
CA LEU A 366 -13.82 -44.39 -2.86
C LEU A 366 -13.17 -45.67 -3.39
#